data_AF-A0A1W9R050-F1
#
_entry.id   AF-A0A1W9R050-F1
#
_cell.length_a   1.000
_cell.length_b   1.000
_cell.length_c   1.000
_cell.angle_alpha   90.00
_cell.angle_beta   90.00
_cell.angle_gamma   90.00
#
_symmetry.space_group_name_H-M   'P 1'
#
loop_
_entity.id
_entity.type
_entity.pdbx_description
1 polymer ?
#
loop_
_entity_poly.entity_id
_entity_poly.type
_entity_poly.pdbx_seq_one_letter_code
_entity_poly.pdbx_strand_id
1 'polypeptide(L)'
;MNEAYELFGCNTADLFVIGINTSGSNNNANVLQYYQNLGLQFSALSGVEGGGNAIGNTYQLTYVPTYILIAPDHSIVEQDIWPVNNTQTFINTFESNGVEQASCDVTLAAGFTADDWSVCEGSTVQFTDESTGNITSWEWTFEDGDPPTSTEQNPQVYYANEGDKDVTLTVSDGTNEDTAGGLDIMLIFPLPEVSLQTFADVCVDWPAFELTGGEPAGGEYSGTGVSNGFFDPSVAGLGTFEITYTYADNNGCEDFAMQTIYVDACTGLDETADGKMSIYPNPTNGNFELRIDYSGMVSVKVINMLGVTVYKEKTVATGNFTKSFDLNGMEDGIYFVSIQTNEKTYVKKLKLQSN
;
A
#
# COMPACT_ATOMS: atom_id res chain seq x y z
N MET A 1 -59.90 -22.55 -7.48
CA MET A 1 -59.39 -21.86 -6.27
C MET A 1 -59.76 -20.41 -6.45
N ASN A 2 -60.43 -19.84 -5.48
CA ASN A 2 -60.87 -18.45 -5.51
C ASN A 2 -59.64 -17.60 -5.17
N GLU A 3 -59.13 -16.87 -6.15
CA GLU A 3 -58.07 -15.88 -5.96
C GLU A 3 -58.71 -14.62 -5.37
N ALA A 4 -58.93 -14.66 -4.05
CA ALA A 4 -59.19 -13.48 -3.23
C ALA A 4 -58.00 -13.36 -2.27
N TYR A 5 -57.26 -12.27 -2.38
CA TYR A 5 -56.11 -11.98 -1.53
C TYR A 5 -56.52 -11.05 -0.39
N GLU A 6 -55.73 -11.02 0.68
CA GLU A 6 -56.07 -10.35 1.94
C GLU A 6 -55.28 -9.03 2.20
N LEU A 7 -54.26 -8.65 1.40
CA LEU A 7 -53.34 -7.51 1.71
C LEU A 7 -52.76 -6.77 0.47
N PHE A 8 -52.62 -5.43 0.48
CA PHE A 8 -52.02 -4.62 -0.62
C PHE A 8 -50.82 -3.76 -0.15
N GLY A 9 -49.73 -3.61 -0.92
CA GLY A 9 -48.54 -2.83 -0.48
C GLY A 9 -47.23 -3.11 -1.25
N CYS A 10 -46.07 -2.91 -0.60
CA CYS A 10 -44.73 -3.11 -1.19
C CYS A 10 -44.59 -4.51 -1.83
N ASN A 11 -44.08 -4.56 -3.07
CA ASN A 11 -44.07 -5.73 -3.96
C ASN A 11 -43.15 -6.90 -3.49
N THR A 12 -43.51 -7.61 -2.42
CA THR A 12 -43.00 -8.97 -2.13
C THR A 12 -44.08 -10.04 -2.02
N ALA A 13 -45.36 -9.66 -2.21
CA ALA A 13 -46.48 -10.58 -2.41
C ALA A 13 -47.25 -10.22 -3.69
N ASP A 14 -47.96 -11.22 -4.23
CA ASP A 14 -48.66 -11.13 -5.51
C ASP A 14 -49.74 -10.03 -5.54
N LEU A 15 -49.80 -9.38 -6.71
CA LEU A 15 -50.53 -8.18 -7.07
C LEU A 15 -52.05 -8.37 -7.23
N PHE A 16 -52.83 -7.33 -6.88
CA PHE A 16 -54.24 -7.21 -7.26
C PHE A 16 -54.50 -6.59 -8.64
N VAL A 17 -55.56 -7.13 -9.23
CA VAL A 17 -56.07 -6.93 -10.59
C VAL A 17 -56.74 -5.58 -10.80
N ILE A 18 -56.40 -4.91 -11.91
CA ILE A 18 -57.19 -3.82 -12.49
C ILE A 18 -57.79 -4.32 -13.82
N GLY A 19 -59.12 -4.35 -13.93
CA GLY A 19 -59.81 -4.65 -15.18
C GLY A 19 -59.99 -3.39 -16.02
N ILE A 20 -59.42 -3.35 -17.24
CA ILE A 20 -59.70 -2.28 -18.21
C ILE A 20 -60.19 -2.86 -19.55
N ASN A 21 -61.43 -2.46 -19.88
CA ASN A 21 -62.07 -2.34 -21.19
C ASN A 21 -62.87 -3.55 -21.76
N THR A 22 -64.13 -3.26 -22.09
CA THR A 22 -65.14 -4.14 -22.73
C THR A 22 -65.32 -3.90 -24.24
N SER A 23 -64.56 -3.00 -24.87
CA SER A 23 -64.86 -2.53 -26.25
C SER A 23 -63.71 -2.57 -27.26
N GLY A 24 -62.53 -3.08 -26.89
CA GLY A 24 -61.45 -3.34 -27.87
C GLY A 24 -60.84 -2.12 -28.58
N SER A 25 -61.09 -0.88 -28.12
CA SER A 25 -60.61 0.33 -28.81
C SER A 25 -59.74 1.29 -27.99
N ASN A 26 -59.45 1.00 -26.72
CA ASN A 26 -58.57 1.84 -25.92
C ASN A 26 -57.24 1.11 -25.76
N ASN A 27 -56.24 1.61 -26.49
CA ASN A 27 -54.91 1.04 -26.60
C ASN A 27 -54.25 0.93 -25.22
N ASN A 28 -53.81 -0.27 -24.85
CA ASN A 28 -53.10 -0.60 -23.62
C ASN A 28 -51.88 0.32 -23.33
N ALA A 29 -51.44 1.10 -24.32
CA ALA A 29 -50.33 2.04 -24.28
C ALA A 29 -50.35 3.05 -23.11
N ASN A 30 -51.48 3.70 -22.79
CA ASN A 30 -51.49 4.72 -21.72
C ASN A 30 -51.37 4.10 -20.32
N VAL A 31 -51.95 2.92 -20.15
CA VAL A 31 -51.89 2.14 -18.90
C VAL A 31 -50.49 1.58 -18.71
N LEU A 32 -49.90 0.99 -19.76
CA LEU A 32 -48.49 0.57 -19.75
C LEU A 32 -47.54 1.75 -19.51
N GLN A 33 -47.80 2.92 -20.11
CA GLN A 33 -46.96 4.12 -19.91
C GLN A 33 -47.06 4.65 -18.48
N TYR A 34 -48.24 4.61 -17.86
CA TYR A 34 -48.41 4.94 -16.45
C TYR A 34 -47.62 3.98 -15.53
N TYR A 35 -47.67 2.68 -15.82
CA TYR A 35 -46.87 1.68 -15.09
C TYR A 35 -45.36 1.88 -15.28
N GLN A 36 -44.91 2.13 -16.52
CA GLN A 36 -43.50 2.41 -16.84
C GLN A 36 -42.98 3.66 -16.13
N ASN A 37 -43.78 4.73 -16.05
CA ASN A 37 -43.39 5.97 -15.36
C ASN A 37 -43.26 5.81 -13.84
N LEU A 38 -43.93 4.81 -13.25
CA LEU A 38 -43.85 4.49 -11.82
C LEU A 38 -42.93 3.30 -11.51
N GLY A 39 -42.26 2.72 -12.52
CA GLY A 39 -41.39 1.56 -12.36
C GLY A 39 -42.13 0.24 -12.08
N LEU A 40 -43.43 0.17 -12.35
CA LEU A 40 -44.29 -0.98 -12.05
C LEU A 40 -44.36 -1.92 -13.27
N GLN A 41 -44.28 -3.24 -13.05
CA GLN A 41 -44.38 -4.28 -14.09
C GLN A 41 -45.56 -5.20 -13.75
N PHE A 42 -46.74 -4.90 -14.27
CA PHE A 42 -47.98 -5.63 -13.94
C PHE A 42 -48.65 -6.23 -15.18
N SER A 43 -49.26 -7.42 -15.00
CA SER A 43 -50.17 -7.98 -16.01
C SER A 43 -51.56 -7.37 -15.83
N ALA A 44 -51.99 -6.50 -16.76
CA ALA A 44 -53.36 -6.00 -16.78
C ALA A 44 -54.32 -7.14 -17.16
N LEU A 45 -55.43 -7.32 -16.42
CA LEU A 45 -56.52 -8.17 -16.91
C LEU A 45 -57.27 -7.42 -18.02
N SER A 46 -56.68 -7.45 -19.22
CA SER A 46 -57.31 -6.96 -20.43
C SER A 46 -58.30 -8.01 -20.95
N GLY A 47 -59.38 -7.54 -21.59
CA GLY A 47 -60.56 -8.32 -21.95
C GLY A 47 -60.35 -9.54 -22.87
N VAL A 48 -59.12 -9.87 -23.30
CA VAL A 48 -58.86 -11.06 -24.13
C VAL A 48 -58.04 -12.14 -23.41
N GLU A 49 -57.14 -11.79 -22.49
CA GLU A 49 -56.30 -12.79 -21.80
C GLU A 49 -56.54 -12.86 -20.28
N GLY A 50 -57.36 -11.95 -19.72
CA GLY A 50 -57.44 -11.78 -18.27
C GLY A 50 -58.84 -11.84 -17.64
N GLY A 51 -59.84 -12.50 -18.23
CA GLY A 51 -61.12 -12.70 -17.51
C GLY A 51 -61.94 -11.43 -17.19
N GLY A 52 -61.52 -10.23 -17.59
CA GLY A 52 -62.25 -8.98 -17.36
C GLY A 52 -63.69 -8.99 -17.91
N ASN A 53 -63.93 -9.70 -19.02
CA ASN A 53 -65.27 -9.91 -19.57
C ASN A 53 -66.14 -10.82 -18.69
N ALA A 54 -65.55 -11.86 -18.07
CA ALA A 54 -66.27 -12.75 -17.17
C ALA A 54 -66.70 -12.00 -15.90
N ILE A 55 -65.81 -11.15 -15.36
CA ILE A 55 -66.11 -10.28 -14.21
C ILE A 55 -67.19 -9.25 -14.59
N GLY A 56 -67.02 -8.51 -15.70
CA GLY A 56 -68.01 -7.53 -16.14
C GLY A 56 -69.41 -8.11 -16.34
N ASN A 57 -69.50 -9.31 -16.89
CA ASN A 57 -70.77 -10.02 -17.08
C ASN A 57 -71.36 -10.56 -15.78
N THR A 58 -70.53 -11.08 -14.87
CA THR A 58 -70.97 -11.64 -13.58
C THR A 58 -71.55 -10.56 -12.67
N TYR A 59 -70.96 -9.37 -12.68
CA TYR A 59 -71.32 -8.26 -11.79
C TYR A 59 -72.12 -7.13 -12.46
N GLN A 60 -72.52 -7.29 -13.73
CA GLN A 60 -73.39 -6.36 -14.47
C GLN A 60 -72.92 -4.90 -14.44
N LEU A 61 -71.62 -4.67 -14.63
CA LEU A 61 -71.03 -3.33 -14.54
C LEU A 61 -71.53 -2.40 -15.64
N THR A 62 -72.02 -1.21 -15.26
CA THR A 62 -72.70 -0.26 -16.18
C THR A 62 -71.80 0.83 -16.75
N TYR A 63 -70.59 1.04 -16.20
CA TYR A 63 -69.65 2.08 -16.60
C TYR A 63 -68.22 1.50 -16.72
N VAL A 64 -67.38 2.09 -17.59
CA VAL A 64 -65.98 1.67 -17.87
C VAL A 64 -65.10 2.86 -18.33
N PRO A 65 -63.77 2.91 -18.04
CA PRO A 65 -63.01 2.02 -17.17
C PRO A 65 -63.37 2.25 -15.71
N THR A 66 -63.45 1.17 -14.94
CA THR A 66 -64.00 1.22 -13.59
C THR A 66 -63.11 0.41 -12.66
N TYR A 67 -62.65 1.07 -11.60
CA TYR A 67 -62.10 0.41 -10.44
C TYR A 67 -63.26 -0.22 -9.65
N ILE A 68 -63.11 -1.50 -9.29
CA ILE A 68 -64.09 -2.21 -8.49
C ILE A 68 -63.40 -2.94 -7.35
N LEU A 69 -63.88 -2.71 -6.14
CA LEU A 69 -63.55 -3.52 -4.96
C LEU A 69 -64.68 -4.51 -4.72
N ILE A 70 -64.36 -5.80 -4.61
CA ILE A 70 -65.32 -6.87 -4.34
C ILE A 70 -64.96 -7.51 -3.00
N ALA A 71 -65.94 -7.59 -2.09
CA ALA A 71 -65.76 -8.25 -0.80
C ALA A 71 -65.70 -9.79 -0.93
N PRO A 72 -65.20 -10.52 0.09
CA PRO A 72 -65.17 -11.98 0.09
C PRO A 72 -66.54 -12.67 -0.08
N ASP A 73 -67.64 -11.98 0.23
CA ASP A 73 -69.00 -12.45 0.01
C ASP A 73 -69.52 -12.18 -1.42
N HIS A 74 -68.64 -11.69 -2.30
CA HIS A 74 -68.88 -11.28 -3.67
C HIS A 74 -69.80 -10.05 -3.82
N SER A 75 -70.02 -9.26 -2.77
CA SER A 75 -70.68 -7.95 -2.91
C SER A 75 -69.71 -6.90 -3.46
N ILE A 76 -70.22 -5.94 -4.24
CA ILE A 76 -69.44 -4.77 -4.68
C ILE A 76 -69.37 -3.80 -3.50
N VAL A 77 -68.14 -3.44 -3.12
CA VAL A 77 -67.84 -2.57 -1.99
C VAL A 77 -67.57 -1.15 -2.44
N GLU A 78 -66.83 -0.98 -3.52
CA GLU A 78 -66.56 0.32 -4.14
C GLU A 78 -66.56 0.17 -5.66
N GLN A 79 -67.03 1.22 -6.35
CA GLN A 79 -67.05 1.32 -7.79
C GLN A 79 -66.75 2.78 -8.20
N ASP A 80 -65.58 3.02 -8.79
CA ASP A 80 -65.21 4.36 -9.27
C ASP A 80 -64.78 4.35 -10.74
N ILE A 81 -65.06 5.44 -11.46
CA ILE A 81 -64.86 5.58 -12.91
C ILE A 81 -63.56 6.36 -13.17
N TRP A 82 -62.72 5.84 -14.06
CA TRP A 82 -61.47 6.48 -14.50
C TRP A 82 -61.70 7.89 -15.11
N PRO A 83 -60.79 8.87 -14.93
CA PRO A 83 -59.48 8.78 -14.28
C PRO A 83 -59.53 8.93 -12.76
N VAL A 84 -58.75 8.10 -12.07
CA VAL A 84 -58.52 8.24 -10.62
C VAL A 84 -57.59 9.43 -10.41
N ASN A 85 -58.06 10.48 -9.75
CA ASN A 85 -57.33 11.74 -9.62
C ASN A 85 -56.29 11.75 -8.46
N ASN A 86 -56.37 10.78 -7.55
CA ASN A 86 -55.47 10.66 -6.40
C ASN A 86 -55.39 9.20 -5.91
N THR A 87 -54.17 8.69 -5.73
CA THR A 87 -53.89 7.37 -5.15
C THR A 87 -54.33 7.25 -3.69
N GLN A 88 -54.43 8.36 -2.94
CA GLN A 88 -54.93 8.35 -1.56
C GLN A 88 -56.39 7.91 -1.46
N THR A 89 -57.20 8.16 -2.50
CA THR A 89 -58.60 7.69 -2.52
C THR A 89 -58.65 6.16 -2.50
N PHE A 90 -57.74 5.49 -3.20
CA PHE A 90 -57.61 4.03 -3.19
C PHE A 90 -57.26 3.55 -1.78
N ILE A 91 -56.17 4.07 -1.20
CA ILE A 91 -55.69 3.68 0.14
C ILE A 91 -56.82 3.78 1.18
N ASN A 92 -57.51 4.93 1.21
CA ASN A 92 -58.61 5.16 2.15
C ASN A 92 -59.77 4.16 1.97
N THR A 93 -60.14 3.82 0.73
CA THR A 93 -61.19 2.84 0.43
C THR A 93 -60.81 1.45 0.94
N PHE A 94 -59.58 0.99 0.71
CA PHE A 94 -59.14 -0.33 1.17
C PHE A 94 -59.08 -0.41 2.69
N GLU A 95 -58.47 0.59 3.34
CA GLU A 95 -58.36 0.66 4.80
C GLU A 95 -59.74 0.70 5.48
N SER A 96 -60.70 1.47 4.94
CA SER A 96 -62.08 1.53 5.47
C SER A 96 -62.84 0.20 5.39
N ASN A 97 -62.38 -0.72 4.53
CA ASN A 97 -62.95 -2.04 4.35
C ASN A 97 -62.11 -3.16 4.97
N GLY A 98 -61.18 -2.81 5.87
CA GLY A 98 -60.39 -3.75 6.65
C GLY A 98 -59.24 -4.40 5.88
N VAL A 99 -58.91 -3.89 4.70
CA VAL A 99 -57.68 -4.29 4.00
C VAL A 99 -56.60 -3.30 4.42
N GLU A 100 -55.69 -3.76 5.26
CA GLU A 100 -54.57 -2.94 5.72
C GLU A 100 -53.46 -2.91 4.66
N GLN A 101 -52.75 -1.79 4.59
CA GLN A 101 -51.53 -1.71 3.78
C GLN A 101 -50.51 -2.69 4.37
N ALA A 102 -49.95 -3.58 3.54
CA ALA A 102 -48.83 -4.41 3.96
C ALA A 102 -47.66 -3.50 4.34
N SER A 103 -47.18 -3.63 5.59
CA SER A 103 -45.97 -2.96 6.06
C SER A 103 -44.83 -3.33 5.12
N CYS A 104 -44.16 -2.31 4.60
CA CYS A 104 -42.88 -2.51 3.95
C CYS A 104 -41.87 -2.75 5.06
N ASP A 105 -41.83 -3.97 5.60
CA ASP A 105 -40.70 -4.40 6.42
C ASP A 105 -39.52 -4.57 5.47
N VAL A 106 -38.97 -3.46 4.97
CA VAL A 106 -37.54 -3.38 4.69
C VAL A 106 -36.89 -3.56 6.05
N THR A 107 -36.70 -4.83 6.40
CA THR A 107 -35.97 -5.21 7.59
C THR A 107 -34.62 -4.54 7.49
N LEU A 108 -34.35 -3.61 8.39
CA LEU A 108 -33.04 -3.01 8.55
C LEU A 108 -32.04 -4.16 8.66
N ALA A 109 -31.10 -4.21 7.72
CA ALA A 109 -30.09 -5.25 7.67
C ALA A 109 -28.74 -4.59 7.42
N ALA A 110 -27.84 -4.72 8.38
CA ALA A 110 -26.48 -4.26 8.29
C ALA A 110 -25.69 -5.15 7.32
N GLY A 111 -24.80 -4.54 6.54
CA GLY A 111 -23.90 -5.25 5.64
C GLY A 111 -22.79 -4.31 5.19
N PHE A 112 -21.60 -4.85 4.98
CA PHE A 112 -20.48 -4.08 4.47
C PHE A 112 -19.46 -4.95 3.74
N THR A 113 -18.60 -4.30 2.98
CA THR A 113 -17.44 -4.91 2.34
C THR A 113 -16.19 -4.04 2.53
N ALA A 114 -15.03 -4.59 2.19
CA ALA A 114 -13.74 -3.91 2.13
C ALA A 114 -13.16 -4.02 0.71
N ASP A 115 -12.30 -3.08 0.33
CA ASP A 115 -11.55 -3.16 -0.93
C ASP A 115 -10.54 -4.30 -0.95
N ASP A 116 -9.94 -4.62 0.20
CA ASP A 116 -9.15 -5.82 0.44
C ASP A 116 -9.36 -6.32 1.88
N TRP A 117 -9.51 -7.62 2.05
CA TRP A 117 -9.68 -8.28 3.36
C TRP A 117 -8.36 -8.83 3.92
N SER A 118 -7.27 -8.70 3.16
CA SER A 118 -5.96 -9.22 3.54
C SER A 118 -4.86 -8.28 3.10
N VAL A 119 -4.35 -7.47 4.03
CA VAL A 119 -3.34 -6.43 3.75
C VAL A 119 -2.14 -6.57 4.68
N CYS A 120 -1.06 -5.87 4.40
CA CYS A 120 0.12 -5.83 5.28
C CYS A 120 -0.08 -4.77 6.37
N GLU A 121 0.60 -4.92 7.50
CA GLU A 121 0.67 -3.84 8.50
C GLU A 121 1.16 -2.53 7.87
N GLY A 122 0.64 -1.40 8.35
CA GLY A 122 0.87 -0.10 7.74
C GLY A 122 0.00 0.20 6.51
N SER A 123 -0.95 -0.68 6.17
CA SER A 123 -1.90 -0.44 5.08
C SER A 123 -3.13 0.34 5.51
N THR A 124 -3.83 0.91 4.54
CA THR A 124 -5.12 1.58 4.73
C THR A 124 -6.18 0.87 3.91
N VAL A 125 -7.31 0.53 4.55
CA VAL A 125 -8.44 -0.19 3.96
C VAL A 125 -9.63 0.75 3.80
N GLN A 126 -10.34 0.64 2.68
CA GLN A 126 -11.59 1.36 2.43
C GLN A 126 -12.79 0.43 2.65
N PHE A 127 -13.64 0.77 3.61
CA PHE A 127 -14.89 0.05 3.85
C PHE A 127 -16.04 0.68 3.07
N THR A 128 -16.95 -0.15 2.58
CA THR A 128 -18.16 0.27 1.85
C THR A 128 -19.40 -0.32 2.51
N ASP A 129 -20.37 0.53 2.81
CA ASP A 129 -21.68 0.13 3.33
C ASP A 129 -22.51 -0.57 2.25
N GLU A 130 -23.02 -1.76 2.57
CA GLU A 130 -23.94 -2.56 1.76
C GLU A 130 -25.27 -2.81 2.49
N SER A 131 -25.52 -2.08 3.58
CA SER A 131 -26.71 -2.23 4.40
C SER A 131 -27.99 -1.88 3.64
N THR A 132 -29.10 -2.49 4.04
CA THR A 132 -30.42 -2.28 3.43
C THR A 132 -31.42 -1.75 4.45
N GLY A 133 -32.42 -1.01 3.95
CA GLY A 133 -33.45 -0.37 4.77
C GLY A 133 -33.34 1.16 4.80
N ASN A 134 -34.15 1.80 5.65
CA ASN A 134 -34.20 3.26 5.79
C ASN A 134 -33.17 3.76 6.79
N ILE A 135 -31.88 3.62 6.47
CA ILE A 135 -30.78 3.92 7.39
C ILE A 135 -30.65 5.43 7.62
N THR A 136 -30.48 5.80 8.89
CA THR A 136 -30.32 7.18 9.37
C THR A 136 -28.98 7.45 10.05
N SER A 137 -28.29 6.40 10.53
CA SER A 137 -26.97 6.50 11.15
C SER A 137 -26.16 5.20 11.00
N TRP A 138 -24.83 5.35 11.00
CA TRP A 138 -23.82 4.29 11.01
C TRP A 138 -22.94 4.42 12.25
N GLU A 139 -22.59 3.30 12.85
CA GLU A 139 -21.60 3.21 13.93
C GLU A 139 -20.67 2.04 13.64
N TRP A 140 -19.42 2.38 13.31
CA TRP A 140 -18.36 1.43 13.03
C TRP A 140 -17.46 1.23 14.25
N THR A 141 -16.98 0.01 14.45
CA THR A 141 -15.84 -0.26 15.32
C THR A 141 -14.80 -1.10 14.58
N PHE A 142 -13.53 -0.72 14.73
CA PHE A 142 -12.37 -1.34 14.10
C PHE A 142 -11.37 -1.73 15.18
N GLU A 143 -11.18 -3.02 15.42
CA GLU A 143 -10.18 -3.49 16.37
C GLU A 143 -8.77 -3.10 15.90
N ASP A 144 -8.01 -2.38 16.75
CA ASP A 144 -6.69 -1.82 16.43
C ASP A 144 -6.61 -0.93 15.16
N GLY A 145 -7.75 -0.47 14.65
CA GLY A 145 -7.81 0.48 13.55
C GLY A 145 -7.61 1.93 14.00
N ASP A 146 -7.10 2.78 13.10
CA ASP A 146 -7.05 4.24 13.27
C ASP A 146 -7.82 4.93 12.13
N PRO A 147 -8.97 5.58 12.41
CA PRO A 147 -9.60 5.69 13.74
C PRO A 147 -10.24 4.36 14.20
N PRO A 148 -10.36 4.12 15.52
CA PRO A 148 -10.95 2.88 16.05
C PRO A 148 -12.48 2.84 15.93
N THR A 149 -13.13 3.98 15.65
CA THR A 149 -14.57 4.07 15.38
C THR A 149 -14.85 5.12 14.32
N SER A 150 -16.00 5.01 13.64
CA SER A 150 -16.47 6.01 12.67
C SER A 150 -17.99 6.09 12.61
N THR A 151 -18.52 7.23 12.17
CA THR A 151 -19.93 7.43 11.83
C THR A 151 -20.15 7.78 10.36
N GLU A 152 -19.08 7.74 9.56
CA GLU A 152 -19.16 7.91 8.11
C GLU A 152 -19.79 6.67 7.49
N GLN A 153 -20.52 6.83 6.38
CA GLN A 153 -21.11 5.69 5.68
C GLN A 153 -20.02 4.79 5.07
N ASN A 154 -18.93 5.35 4.54
CA ASN A 154 -17.85 4.60 3.89
C ASN A 154 -16.49 5.05 4.44
N PRO A 155 -16.10 4.60 5.64
CA PRO A 155 -14.88 5.05 6.29
C PRO A 155 -13.62 4.42 5.70
N GLN A 156 -12.50 5.13 5.86
CA GLN A 156 -11.16 4.66 5.54
C GLN A 156 -10.38 4.46 6.85
N VAL A 157 -9.70 3.32 7.00
CA VAL A 157 -9.06 2.92 8.28
C VAL A 157 -7.64 2.44 8.06
N TYR A 158 -6.70 2.93 8.87
CA TYR A 158 -5.30 2.52 8.88
C TYR A 158 -5.05 1.44 9.94
N TYR A 159 -4.32 0.38 9.59
CA TYR A 159 -3.96 -0.70 10.51
C TYR A 159 -2.45 -0.72 10.75
N ALA A 160 -2.04 -0.31 11.95
CA ALA A 160 -0.63 -0.13 12.27
C ALA A 160 0.12 -1.43 12.62
N ASN A 161 -0.60 -2.44 13.11
CA ASN A 161 -0.03 -3.68 13.62
C ASN A 161 -0.74 -4.87 13.00
N GLU A 162 -0.01 -5.99 12.91
CA GLU A 162 -0.47 -7.26 12.40
C GLU A 162 -1.57 -7.92 13.26
N GLY A 163 -2.17 -8.96 12.69
CA GLY A 163 -3.14 -9.84 13.34
C GLY A 163 -4.52 -9.82 12.70
N ASP A 164 -5.36 -10.72 13.18
CA ASP A 164 -6.77 -10.81 12.84
C ASP A 164 -7.53 -9.69 13.58
N LYS A 165 -8.25 -8.84 12.85
CA LYS A 165 -8.98 -7.69 13.41
C LYS A 165 -10.48 -7.83 13.16
N ASP A 166 -11.26 -7.70 14.22
CA ASP A 166 -12.70 -7.63 14.11
C ASP A 166 -13.15 -6.26 13.59
N VAL A 167 -14.10 -6.29 12.64
CA VAL A 167 -14.81 -5.11 12.14
C VAL A 167 -16.30 -5.32 12.37
N THR A 168 -16.96 -4.29 12.89
CA THR A 168 -18.42 -4.29 13.03
C THR A 168 -19.03 -2.99 12.54
N LEU A 169 -20.20 -3.11 11.93
CA LEU A 169 -21.06 -2.01 11.54
C LEU A 169 -22.43 -2.20 12.19
N THR A 170 -22.85 -1.21 12.98
CA THR A 170 -24.24 -1.09 13.43
C THR A 170 -24.91 0.03 12.65
N VAL A 171 -26.07 -0.26 12.04
CA VAL A 171 -26.92 0.75 11.39
C VAL A 171 -28.23 0.94 12.16
N SER A 172 -28.80 2.14 12.08
CA SER A 172 -30.11 2.44 12.69
C SER A 172 -31.05 3.17 11.72
N ASP A 173 -32.35 2.88 11.80
CA ASP A 173 -33.41 3.66 11.14
C ASP A 173 -34.03 4.75 12.05
N GLY A 174 -33.47 4.93 13.26
CA GLY A 174 -33.98 5.82 14.30
C GLY A 174 -34.94 5.16 15.30
N THR A 175 -35.37 3.92 15.01
CA THR A 175 -36.22 3.11 15.89
C THR A 175 -35.68 1.70 16.13
N ASN A 176 -35.11 1.07 15.09
CA ASN A 176 -34.50 -0.24 15.10
C ASN A 176 -33.00 -0.11 14.84
N GLU A 177 -32.26 -1.15 15.22
CA GLU A 177 -30.83 -1.29 14.96
C GLU A 177 -30.58 -2.71 14.43
N ASP A 178 -29.59 -2.83 13.55
CA ASP A 178 -29.02 -4.12 13.15
C ASP A 178 -27.50 -3.99 13.08
N THR A 179 -26.80 -5.09 13.36
CA THR A 179 -25.34 -5.13 13.44
C THR A 179 -24.79 -6.26 12.57
N ALA A 180 -23.88 -5.90 11.67
CA ALA A 180 -23.04 -6.83 10.92
C ALA A 180 -21.63 -6.86 11.52
N GLY A 181 -20.99 -8.03 11.52
CA GLY A 181 -19.62 -8.22 11.99
C GLY A 181 -19.43 -9.46 12.87
N GLY A 182 -18.21 -9.65 13.39
CA GLY A 182 -17.82 -10.77 14.25
C GLY A 182 -17.54 -12.10 13.52
N LEU A 183 -17.75 -12.15 12.20
CA LEU A 183 -17.28 -13.21 11.30
C LEU A 183 -16.42 -12.66 10.15
N ASP A 184 -16.57 -11.37 9.84
CA ASP A 184 -15.82 -10.67 8.81
C ASP A 184 -14.51 -10.15 9.41
N ILE A 185 -13.50 -11.02 9.38
CA ILE A 185 -12.17 -10.80 9.97
C ILE A 185 -11.27 -10.14 8.92
N MET A 186 -10.69 -9.00 9.28
CA MET A 186 -9.61 -8.39 8.52
C MET A 186 -8.29 -9.05 8.88
N LEU A 187 -7.56 -9.54 7.88
CA LEU A 187 -6.26 -10.19 8.08
C LEU A 187 -5.13 -9.20 7.81
N ILE A 188 -4.42 -8.79 8.86
CA ILE A 188 -3.25 -7.93 8.73
C ILE A 188 -1.99 -8.79 8.85
N PHE A 189 -1.26 -8.96 7.75
CA PHE A 189 0.00 -9.70 7.72
C PHE A 189 1.16 -8.85 8.27
N PRO A 190 2.09 -9.44 9.03
CA PRO A 190 3.31 -8.74 9.46
C PRO A 190 4.23 -8.47 8.26
N LEU A 191 5.07 -7.44 8.36
CA LEU A 191 6.17 -7.27 7.41
C LEU A 191 7.23 -8.38 7.61
N PRO A 192 7.93 -8.81 6.55
CA PRO A 192 9.01 -9.78 6.69
C PRO A 192 10.19 -9.17 7.46
N GLU A 193 10.83 -9.94 8.34
CA GLU A 193 12.07 -9.51 8.99
C GLU A 193 13.25 -9.55 8.00
N VAL A 194 13.59 -8.40 7.41
CA VAL A 194 14.68 -8.31 6.43
C VAL A 194 15.98 -7.87 7.10
N SER A 195 17.07 -8.55 6.75
CA SER A 195 18.41 -8.20 7.23
C SER A 195 19.44 -8.24 6.12
N LEU A 196 20.48 -7.42 6.26
CA LEU A 196 21.59 -7.37 5.32
C LEU A 196 22.92 -7.34 6.09
N GLN A 197 23.79 -8.30 5.78
CA GLN A 197 25.12 -8.38 6.39
C GLN A 197 26.02 -7.23 5.95
N THR A 198 26.96 -6.85 6.81
CA THR A 198 28.00 -5.85 6.51
C THR A 198 28.91 -6.33 5.39
N PHE A 199 29.15 -5.47 4.41
CA PHE A 199 30.10 -5.73 3.35
C PHE A 199 31.54 -5.36 3.77
N ALA A 200 32.52 -6.03 3.17
CA ALA A 200 33.92 -5.64 3.31
C ALA A 200 34.25 -4.46 2.38
N ASP A 201 35.30 -3.71 2.74
CA ASP A 201 35.86 -2.69 1.86
C ASP A 201 36.39 -3.35 0.58
N VAL A 202 36.12 -2.72 -0.57
CA VAL A 202 36.50 -3.23 -1.89
C VAL A 202 37.33 -2.21 -2.64
N CYS A 203 38.03 -2.68 -3.66
CA CYS A 203 38.86 -1.83 -4.49
C CYS A 203 38.13 -1.42 -5.76
N VAL A 204 38.36 -0.19 -6.23
CA VAL A 204 37.74 0.33 -7.47
C VAL A 204 38.11 -0.48 -8.71
N ASP A 205 39.21 -1.23 -8.66
CA ASP A 205 39.72 -2.08 -9.74
C ASP A 205 39.34 -3.56 -9.60
N TRP A 206 38.57 -3.94 -8.57
CA TRP A 206 38.05 -5.29 -8.45
C TRP A 206 36.99 -5.59 -9.53
N PRO A 207 36.90 -6.86 -9.98
CA PRO A 207 35.80 -7.26 -10.85
C PRO A 207 34.46 -7.14 -10.12
N ALA A 208 33.38 -6.98 -10.90
CA ALA A 208 32.03 -7.05 -10.35
C ALA A 208 31.81 -8.40 -9.63
N PHE A 209 31.15 -8.35 -8.48
CA PHE A 209 30.89 -9.53 -7.64
C PHE A 209 29.43 -9.59 -7.22
N GLU A 210 28.94 -10.81 -6.99
CA GLU A 210 27.57 -11.06 -6.55
C GLU A 210 27.38 -10.56 -5.12
N LEU A 211 26.31 -9.80 -4.89
CA LEU A 211 25.92 -9.38 -3.56
C LEU A 211 25.26 -10.56 -2.84
N THR A 212 25.68 -10.77 -1.60
CA THR A 212 25.18 -11.85 -0.74
C THR A 212 24.95 -11.35 0.67
N GLY A 213 24.29 -12.14 1.51
CA GLY A 213 24.08 -11.83 2.92
C GLY A 213 22.80 -11.05 3.20
N GLY A 214 21.92 -10.93 2.21
CA GLY A 214 20.52 -10.53 2.41
C GLY A 214 19.71 -11.74 2.84
N GLU A 215 18.90 -11.59 3.87
CA GLU A 215 17.97 -12.61 4.37
C GLU A 215 16.59 -11.95 4.58
N PRO A 216 15.47 -12.63 4.26
CA PRO A 216 15.39 -13.98 3.67
C PRO A 216 15.89 -14.04 2.22
N ALA A 217 16.29 -15.21 1.73
CA ALA A 217 16.76 -15.41 0.36
C ALA A 217 15.67 -15.15 -0.69
N GLY A 218 16.05 -14.57 -1.84
CA GLY A 218 15.16 -14.33 -2.98
C GLY A 218 14.74 -12.87 -3.17
N GLY A 219 15.26 -11.95 -2.34
CA GLY A 219 15.09 -10.52 -2.51
C GLY A 219 16.00 -9.92 -3.59
N GLU A 220 15.83 -8.63 -3.82
CA GLU A 220 16.54 -7.87 -4.85
C GLU A 220 17.48 -6.84 -4.24
N TYR A 221 18.69 -6.74 -4.82
CA TYR A 221 19.66 -5.73 -4.47
C TYR A 221 19.55 -4.50 -5.37
N SER A 222 19.61 -3.31 -4.78
CA SER A 222 19.66 -2.04 -5.49
C SER A 222 20.68 -1.09 -4.86
N GLY A 223 21.11 -0.09 -5.64
CA GLY A 223 22.14 0.86 -5.22
C GLY A 223 23.01 1.31 -6.40
N THR A 224 23.87 2.31 -6.15
CA THR A 224 24.83 2.76 -7.16
C THR A 224 25.87 1.67 -7.42
N GLY A 225 26.11 1.34 -8.68
CA GLY A 225 27.02 0.24 -9.06
C GLY A 225 26.38 -1.15 -8.97
N VAL A 226 25.11 -1.27 -8.60
CA VAL A 226 24.39 -2.56 -8.54
C VAL A 226 23.64 -2.81 -9.85
N SER A 227 23.82 -4.00 -10.44
CA SER A 227 23.05 -4.46 -11.59
C SER A 227 22.91 -5.97 -11.58
N ASN A 228 21.67 -6.48 -11.75
CA ASN A 228 21.35 -7.91 -11.76
C ASN A 228 21.87 -8.69 -10.52
N GLY A 229 21.89 -8.07 -9.35
CA GLY A 229 22.43 -8.66 -8.12
C GLY A 229 23.95 -8.59 -7.97
N PHE A 230 24.66 -7.98 -8.91
CA PHE A 230 26.11 -7.79 -8.83
C PHE A 230 26.47 -6.34 -8.53
N PHE A 231 27.48 -6.11 -7.69
CA PHE A 231 28.08 -4.80 -7.46
C PHE A 231 29.37 -4.67 -8.28
N ASP A 232 29.46 -3.59 -9.07
CA ASP A 232 30.65 -3.22 -9.85
C ASP A 232 31.31 -1.96 -9.23
N PRO A 233 32.45 -2.12 -8.52
CA PRO A 233 33.15 -0.99 -7.91
C PRO A 233 33.63 0.05 -8.92
N SER A 234 33.94 -0.35 -10.16
CA SER A 234 34.41 0.56 -11.21
C SER A 234 33.30 1.47 -11.74
N VAL A 235 32.06 0.98 -11.70
CA VAL A 235 30.85 1.74 -12.03
C VAL A 235 30.46 2.66 -10.88
N ALA A 236 30.56 2.19 -9.64
CA ALA A 236 30.27 3.00 -8.46
C ALA A 236 31.26 4.16 -8.29
N GLY A 237 32.55 3.89 -8.49
CA GLY A 237 33.65 4.84 -8.25
C GLY A 237 34.15 4.80 -6.80
N LEU A 238 35.02 5.74 -6.42
CA LEU A 238 35.55 5.84 -5.06
C LEU A 238 34.54 6.47 -4.11
N GLY A 239 34.44 5.93 -2.89
CA GLY A 239 33.57 6.49 -1.85
C GLY A 239 32.75 5.42 -1.12
N THR A 240 31.73 5.86 -0.39
CA THR A 240 30.81 4.99 0.33
C THR A 240 29.47 4.96 -0.39
N PHE A 241 28.95 3.77 -0.67
CA PHE A 241 27.71 3.56 -1.40
C PHE A 241 26.74 2.77 -0.53
N GLU A 242 25.50 3.23 -0.48
CA GLU A 242 24.40 2.52 0.17
C GLU A 242 23.85 1.46 -0.77
N ILE A 243 23.68 0.26 -0.23
CA ILE A 243 23.09 -0.91 -0.87
C ILE A 243 21.82 -1.24 -0.11
N THR A 244 20.72 -1.34 -0.84
CA THR A 244 19.41 -1.73 -0.31
C THR A 244 19.09 -3.14 -0.77
N TYR A 245 18.69 -3.99 0.16
CA TYR A 245 18.14 -5.31 -0.10
C TYR A 245 16.66 -5.30 0.24
N THR A 246 15.81 -5.57 -0.74
CA THR A 246 14.35 -5.55 -0.63
C THR A 246 13.82 -6.97 -0.79
N TYR A 247 12.91 -7.39 0.09
CA TYR A 247 12.31 -8.72 0.02
C TYR A 247 10.81 -8.63 0.23
N ALA A 248 10.06 -9.34 -0.62
CA ALA A 248 8.62 -9.54 -0.49
C ALA A 248 8.32 -11.00 -0.12
N ASP A 249 7.43 -11.20 0.86
CA ASP A 249 7.02 -12.52 1.28
C ASP A 249 5.94 -13.13 0.37
N ASN A 250 5.45 -14.32 0.73
CA ASN A 250 4.40 -15.00 -0.05
C ASN A 250 3.02 -14.34 0.06
N ASN A 251 2.81 -13.47 1.05
CA ASN A 251 1.58 -12.70 1.23
C ASN A 251 1.64 -11.37 0.45
N GLY A 252 2.79 -11.06 -0.16
CA GLY A 252 3.01 -9.81 -0.90
C GLY A 252 3.48 -8.65 -0.02
N CYS A 253 3.83 -8.91 1.23
CA CYS A 253 4.35 -7.89 2.15
C CYS A 253 5.84 -7.68 1.94
N GLU A 254 6.24 -6.43 1.77
CA GLU A 254 7.60 -6.03 1.40
C GLU A 254 8.26 -5.23 2.52
N ASP A 255 9.50 -5.57 2.84
CA ASP A 255 10.37 -4.77 3.70
C ASP A 255 11.82 -4.77 3.15
N PHE A 256 12.68 -3.94 3.73
CA PHE A 256 14.05 -3.78 3.25
C PHE A 256 15.08 -3.56 4.36
N ALA A 257 16.32 -3.95 4.07
CA ALA A 257 17.49 -3.65 4.89
C ALA A 257 18.53 -2.88 4.07
N MET A 258 19.28 -2.00 4.73
CA MET A 258 20.31 -1.18 4.10
C MET A 258 21.67 -1.42 4.74
N GLN A 259 22.71 -1.37 3.91
CA GLN A 259 24.09 -1.44 4.36
C GLN A 259 25.01 -0.71 3.39
N THR A 260 26.15 -0.24 3.88
CA THR A 260 27.12 0.47 3.04
C THR A 260 28.30 -0.40 2.59
N ILE A 261 28.81 -0.11 1.39
CA ILE A 261 30.08 -0.61 0.85
C ILE A 261 31.03 0.58 0.69
N TYR A 262 32.27 0.45 1.16
CA TYR A 262 33.32 1.43 0.90
C TYR A 262 34.24 0.94 -0.23
N VAL A 263 34.44 1.81 -1.23
CA VAL A 263 35.29 1.57 -2.40
C VAL A 263 36.53 2.45 -2.30
N ASP A 264 37.68 1.81 -2.13
CA ASP A 264 38.99 2.45 -2.07
C ASP A 264 39.78 2.24 -3.38
N ALA A 265 40.80 3.06 -3.62
CA ALA A 265 41.69 2.88 -4.75
C ALA A 265 42.54 1.61 -4.61
N CYS A 266 42.79 1.14 -3.37
CA CYS A 266 43.66 0.00 -3.02
C CYS A 266 45.07 0.01 -3.63
N THR A 267 45.43 1.06 -4.35
CA THR A 267 46.77 1.34 -4.85
C THR A 267 47.63 1.77 -3.67
N GLY A 268 47.96 0.80 -2.82
CA GLY A 268 48.81 0.99 -1.66
C GLY A 268 50.22 1.41 -2.08
N LEU A 269 50.45 2.71 -2.21
CA LEU A 269 51.51 3.32 -1.44
C LEU A 269 50.80 4.30 -0.52
N ASP A 270 50.84 4.01 0.77
CA ASP A 270 50.42 4.92 1.82
C ASP A 270 51.37 6.12 1.79
N GLU A 271 51.19 7.04 0.84
CA GLU A 271 51.52 8.42 1.06
C GLU A 271 50.51 8.90 2.09
N THR A 272 50.77 8.59 3.35
CA THR A 272 50.15 9.32 4.45
C THR A 272 50.45 10.78 4.18
N ALA A 273 49.46 11.49 3.66
CA ALA A 273 49.28 12.91 3.79
C ALA A 273 48.89 13.25 5.24
N ASP A 274 49.45 12.53 6.22
CA ASP A 274 49.51 13.05 7.57
C ASP A 274 50.62 14.09 7.49
N GLY A 275 50.26 15.37 7.48
CA GLY A 275 51.18 16.52 7.41
C GLY A 275 52.26 16.55 8.50
N LYS A 276 52.31 15.51 9.33
CA LYS A 276 53.32 15.21 10.34
C LYS A 276 54.64 14.74 9.77
N MET A 277 54.74 14.20 8.55
CA MET A 277 56.02 13.71 7.99
C MET A 277 56.36 14.26 6.60
N SER A 278 57.54 14.88 6.46
CA SER A 278 58.05 15.37 5.17
C SER A 278 59.56 15.16 5.03
N ILE A 279 60.02 15.09 3.77
CA ILE A 279 61.45 15.15 3.42
C ILE A 279 61.71 16.38 2.54
N TYR A 280 62.72 17.18 2.89
CA TYR A 280 63.02 18.43 2.19
C TYR A 280 64.52 18.76 2.21
N PRO A 281 65.11 19.29 1.12
CA PRO A 281 64.50 19.47 -0.20
C PRO A 281 64.40 18.13 -0.95
N ASN A 282 63.38 18.02 -1.80
CA ASN A 282 63.23 16.94 -2.76
C ASN A 282 62.76 17.57 -4.08
N PRO A 283 63.60 17.68 -5.12
CA PRO A 283 64.92 17.07 -5.27
C PRO A 283 66.00 17.62 -4.32
N THR A 284 67.04 16.83 -4.04
CA THR A 284 68.22 17.22 -3.26
C THR A 284 69.51 17.04 -4.07
N ASN A 285 70.56 17.77 -3.69
CA ASN A 285 71.90 17.66 -4.26
C ASN A 285 72.91 16.97 -3.33
N GLY A 286 72.41 16.28 -2.30
CA GLY A 286 73.25 15.54 -1.36
C GLY A 286 72.65 15.46 0.03
N ASN A 287 72.06 16.55 0.53
CA ASN A 287 71.52 16.61 1.89
C ASN A 287 70.00 16.77 1.89
N PHE A 288 69.30 15.98 2.71
CA PHE A 288 67.86 16.16 2.93
C PHE A 288 67.53 16.11 4.42
N GLU A 289 66.48 16.80 4.82
CA GLU A 289 65.93 16.79 6.17
C GLU A 289 64.71 15.88 6.22
N LEU A 290 64.62 15.03 7.24
CA LEU A 290 63.37 14.42 7.68
C LEU A 290 62.74 15.31 8.73
N ARG A 291 61.48 15.68 8.52
CA ARG A 291 60.63 16.33 9.54
C ARG A 291 59.53 15.34 9.91
N ILE A 292 59.38 15.07 11.20
CA ILE A 292 58.37 14.16 11.74
C ILE A 292 57.83 14.71 13.07
N ASP A 293 56.51 14.80 13.23
CA ASP A 293 55.88 15.02 14.55
C ASP A 293 55.64 13.67 15.23
N TYR A 294 56.61 13.19 16.01
CA TYR A 294 56.60 11.88 16.65
C TYR A 294 57.50 11.85 17.89
N SER A 295 57.09 11.08 18.89
CA SER A 295 57.89 10.81 20.10
C SER A 295 58.18 9.32 20.22
N GLY A 296 59.42 8.92 20.04
CA GLY A 296 59.82 7.51 20.10
C GLY A 296 61.04 7.19 19.24
N MET A 297 61.37 5.90 19.11
CA MET A 297 62.48 5.47 18.27
C MET A 297 62.09 5.53 16.79
N VAL A 298 62.99 6.10 15.98
CA VAL A 298 62.87 6.21 14.53
C VAL A 298 64.09 5.58 13.88
N SER A 299 63.88 4.66 12.95
CA SER A 299 64.92 4.05 12.12
C SER A 299 64.77 4.52 10.69
N VAL A 300 65.77 5.22 10.16
CA VAL A 300 65.79 5.70 8.78
C VAL A 300 66.70 4.81 7.95
N LYS A 301 66.24 4.39 6.78
CA LYS A 301 66.98 3.57 5.82
C LYS A 301 66.78 4.15 4.42
N VAL A 302 67.85 4.41 3.70
CA VAL A 302 67.79 4.87 2.30
C VAL A 302 68.22 3.72 1.41
N ILE A 303 67.40 3.39 0.41
CA ILE A 303 67.65 2.35 -0.59
C ILE A 303 67.63 2.94 -2.00
N ASN A 304 68.50 2.44 -2.88
CA ASN A 304 68.48 2.78 -4.30
C ASN A 304 67.44 1.94 -5.06
N MET A 305 67.28 2.19 -6.37
CA MET A 305 66.35 1.43 -7.22
C MET A 305 66.65 -0.08 -7.34
N LEU A 306 67.88 -0.50 -7.03
CA LEU A 306 68.27 -1.92 -6.99
C LEU A 306 67.97 -2.58 -5.63
N GLY A 307 67.35 -1.84 -4.69
CA GLY A 307 67.06 -2.31 -3.33
C GLY A 307 68.25 -2.32 -2.39
N VAL A 308 69.42 -1.84 -2.83
CA VAL A 308 70.63 -1.77 -2.01
C VAL A 308 70.51 -0.63 -1.00
N THR A 309 70.83 -0.92 0.26
CA THR A 309 70.83 0.08 1.33
C THR A 309 72.09 0.92 1.26
N VAL A 310 71.92 2.22 1.01
CA VAL A 310 73.03 3.18 0.89
C VAL A 310 73.23 3.99 2.17
N TYR A 311 72.21 4.09 3.02
CA TYR A 311 72.29 4.77 4.31
C TYR A 311 71.37 4.10 5.32
N LYS A 312 71.76 4.06 6.60
CA LYS A 312 70.90 3.60 7.69
C LYS A 312 71.29 4.23 9.02
N GLU A 313 70.30 4.66 9.79
CA GLU A 313 70.49 5.23 11.12
C GLU A 313 69.28 4.98 12.03
N LYS A 314 69.51 4.96 13.36
CA LYS A 314 68.44 5.00 14.37
C LYS A 314 68.60 6.23 15.25
N THR A 315 67.49 6.86 15.61
CA THR A 315 67.44 8.04 16.48
C THR A 315 66.20 8.01 17.36
N VAL A 316 66.17 8.82 18.41
CA VAL A 316 64.94 9.10 19.17
C VAL A 316 64.42 10.45 18.72
N ALA A 317 63.16 10.49 18.29
CA ALA A 317 62.42 11.71 17.96
C ALA A 317 61.57 12.13 19.16
N THR A 318 61.34 13.43 19.32
CA THR A 318 60.47 14.01 20.36
C THR A 318 59.68 15.18 19.76
N GLY A 319 58.36 15.09 19.76
CA GLY A 319 57.46 16.08 19.14
C GLY A 319 57.84 16.36 17.68
N ASN A 320 57.83 17.65 17.28
CA ASN A 320 58.28 18.14 15.99
C ASN A 320 59.81 17.96 15.80
N PHE A 321 60.21 16.74 15.46
CA PHE A 321 61.60 16.36 15.23
C PHE A 321 62.03 16.71 13.80
N THR A 322 63.23 17.29 13.67
CA THR A 322 63.88 17.52 12.38
C THR A 322 65.32 17.01 12.43
N LYS A 323 65.74 16.25 11.41
CA LYS A 323 67.11 15.77 11.29
C LYS A 323 67.59 15.75 9.85
N SER A 324 68.82 16.20 9.64
CA SER A 324 69.49 16.19 8.34
C SER A 324 70.22 14.86 8.11
N PHE A 325 70.18 14.41 6.87
CA PHE A 325 70.81 13.21 6.35
C PHE A 325 71.67 13.58 5.15
N ASP A 326 72.86 12.97 5.08
CA ASP A 326 73.86 13.24 4.06
C ASP A 326 74.04 12.03 3.14
N LEU A 327 73.78 12.24 1.85
CA LEU A 327 73.96 11.32 0.74
C LEU A 327 75.02 11.82 -0.25
N ASN A 328 75.88 12.77 0.15
CA ASN A 328 76.99 13.23 -0.68
C ASN A 328 77.89 12.04 -1.07
N GLY A 329 78.22 11.96 -2.36
CA GLY A 329 79.00 10.84 -2.92
C GLY A 329 78.16 9.65 -3.41
N MET A 330 76.83 9.70 -3.27
CA MET A 330 75.92 8.75 -3.92
C MET A 330 75.62 9.18 -5.36
N GLU A 331 75.32 8.22 -6.24
CA GLU A 331 75.00 8.48 -7.65
C GLU A 331 73.66 9.22 -7.80
N ASP A 332 73.55 10.06 -8.84
CA ASP A 332 72.29 10.69 -9.20
C ASP A 332 71.21 9.64 -9.51
N GLY A 333 70.01 9.82 -8.97
CA GLY A 333 68.94 8.86 -9.18
C GLY A 333 67.76 8.98 -8.23
N ILE A 334 66.89 7.99 -8.32
CA ILE A 334 65.74 7.84 -7.42
C ILE A 334 66.13 6.91 -6.27
N TYR A 335 65.86 7.38 -5.06
CA TYR A 335 66.01 6.65 -3.82
C TYR A 335 64.67 6.53 -3.11
N PHE A 336 64.53 5.51 -2.29
CA PHE A 336 63.41 5.38 -1.35
C PHE A 336 63.95 5.51 0.08
N VAL A 337 63.37 6.44 0.83
CA VAL A 337 63.64 6.65 2.25
C VAL A 337 62.57 5.90 3.02
N SER A 338 62.95 4.80 3.67
CA SER A 338 62.11 4.03 4.57
C SER A 338 62.33 4.52 6.01
N ILE A 339 61.27 5.00 6.65
CA ILE A 339 61.26 5.52 8.02
C ILE A 339 60.39 4.59 8.85
N GLN A 340 61.00 3.84 9.76
CA GLN A 340 60.31 2.90 10.64
C GLN A 340 60.19 3.50 12.05
N THR A 341 58.96 3.66 12.52
CA THR A 341 58.64 3.95 13.93
C THR A 341 58.23 2.65 14.63
N ASN A 342 57.92 2.71 15.93
CA ASN A 342 57.36 1.56 16.64
C ASN A 342 55.94 1.21 16.18
N GLU A 343 55.24 2.14 15.54
CA GLU A 343 53.83 2.00 15.15
C GLU A 343 53.68 1.62 13.67
N LYS A 344 54.50 2.21 12.80
CA LYS A 344 54.33 2.11 11.34
C LYS A 344 55.65 2.28 10.60
N THR A 345 55.71 1.76 9.38
CA THR A 345 56.79 2.05 8.42
C THR A 345 56.26 2.96 7.32
N TYR A 346 56.95 4.08 7.10
CA TYR A 346 56.69 5.04 6.04
C TYR A 346 57.73 4.89 4.93
N VAL A 347 57.35 5.12 3.68
CA VAL A 347 58.29 5.14 2.56
C VAL A 347 58.08 6.42 1.74
N LYS A 348 59.14 7.20 1.55
CA LYS A 348 59.11 8.43 0.74
C LYS A 348 60.11 8.34 -0.40
N LYS A 349 59.73 8.79 -1.59
CA LYS A 349 60.60 8.87 -2.76
C LYS A 349 61.48 10.12 -2.65
N LEU A 350 62.79 9.98 -2.82
CA LEU A 350 63.77 11.07 -2.84
C LEU A 350 64.49 11.08 -4.19
N LYS A 351 64.54 12.24 -4.86
CA LYS A 351 65.34 12.45 -6.06
C LYS A 351 66.66 13.10 -5.69
N LEU A 352 67.78 12.40 -5.90
CA LEU A 352 69.13 12.94 -5.79
C LEU A 352 69.60 13.35 -7.19
N GLN A 353 70.10 14.57 -7.32
CA GLN A 353 70.63 15.10 -8.57
C GLN A 353 71.81 16.02 -8.25
N SER A 354 72.94 15.85 -8.93
CA SER A 354 74.07 16.75 -8.81
C SER A 354 73.70 18.10 -9.44
N ASN A 355 74.21 19.19 -8.87
CA ASN A 355 73.99 20.55 -9.39
C ASN A 355 74.60 20.76 -10.78
#